data_AF-A0A259SPV9-F1
#
_entry.id   AF-A0A259SPV9-F1
#
_cell.length_a   1.000
_cell.length_b   1.000
_cell.length_c   1.000
_cell.angle_alpha   90.00
_cell.angle_beta   90.00
_cell.angle_gamma   90.00
#
_symmetry.space_group_name_H-M   'P 1'
#
loop_
_entity.id
_entity.type
_entity.pdbx_description
1 polymer ?
#
loop_
_entity_poly.entity_id
_entity_poly.type
_entity_poly.pdbx_seq_one_letter_code
_entity_poly.pdbx_strand_id
1 'polypeptide(L)'
;MTTTSPATSQPGSVRVLVQRFGTFLSGMIMPNIPALIAWGIFTAFFIPVGWTPNADLSTIVGPMIHYLLPILIAYTGGHMVYGLRGAVV
;
A
#
# COMPACT_ATOMS: atom_id res chain seq x y z
N MET A 1 -45.53 -6.13 -19.77
CA MET A 1 -44.28 -6.65 -19.19
C MET A 1 -43.91 -5.78 -18.00
N THR A 2 -44.04 -6.31 -16.79
CA THR A 2 -43.73 -5.62 -15.51
C THR A 2 -42.23 -5.71 -15.24
N THR A 3 -41.55 -4.57 -15.24
CA THR A 3 -40.14 -4.47 -14.83
C THR A 3 -40.07 -4.37 -13.31
N THR A 4 -39.91 -5.51 -12.63
CA THR A 4 -39.57 -5.52 -11.20
C THR A 4 -38.13 -5.01 -11.06
N SER A 5 -37.97 -3.76 -10.62
CA SER A 5 -36.66 -3.24 -10.19
C SER A 5 -36.17 -4.09 -9.00
N PRO A 6 -34.91 -4.58 -9.00
CA PRO A 6 -34.38 -5.28 -7.84
C PRO A 6 -34.30 -4.29 -6.68
N ALA A 7 -34.91 -4.65 -5.55
CA ALA A 7 -34.80 -3.90 -4.31
C ALA A 7 -33.32 -3.76 -3.96
N THR A 8 -32.82 -2.52 -3.96
CA THR A 8 -31.43 -2.23 -3.63
C THR A 8 -31.25 -2.51 -2.14
N SER A 9 -30.67 -3.67 -1.79
CA SER A 9 -30.28 -3.97 -0.42
C SER A 9 -29.34 -2.87 0.07
N GLN A 10 -29.86 -1.97 0.91
CA GLN A 10 -29.07 -0.93 1.55
C GLN A 10 -27.88 -1.60 2.24
N PRO A 11 -26.63 -1.29 1.86
CA PRO A 11 -25.49 -1.86 2.55
C PRO A 11 -25.60 -1.46 4.02
N GLY A 12 -25.64 -2.46 4.91
CA GLY A 12 -25.70 -2.19 6.35
C GLY A 12 -24.57 -1.25 6.77
N SER A 13 -24.85 -0.37 7.74
CA SER A 13 -23.92 0.67 8.24
C SER A 13 -22.49 0.16 8.46
N VAL A 14 -22.34 -1.06 8.98
CA VAL A 14 -21.05 -1.72 9.22
C VAL A 14 -20.29 -2.03 7.92
N ARG A 15 -20.98 -2.52 6.88
CA ARG A 15 -20.38 -2.81 5.58
C ARG A 15 -19.82 -1.54 4.93
N VAL A 16 -20.56 -0.43 5.05
CA VAL A 16 -20.13 0.87 4.52
C VAL A 16 -18.87 1.37 5.23
N LEU A 17 -18.78 1.19 6.55
CA LEU A 17 -17.58 1.54 7.33
C LEU A 17 -16.36 0.75 6.87
N VAL A 18 -16.50 -0.58 6.75
CA VAL A 18 -15.41 -1.47 6.30
C VAL A 18 -14.98 -1.11 4.87
N GLN A 19 -15.94 -0.83 3.98
CA GLN A 19 -15.65 -0.43 2.61
C GLN A 19 -14.86 0.89 2.57
N ARG A 20 -15.27 1.91 3.34
CA ARG A 20 -14.56 3.19 3.43
C ARG A 20 -13.15 3.03 3.97
N PHE A 21 -12.97 2.22 5.01
CA PHE A 21 -11.65 1.92 5.58
C PHE A 21 -10.76 1.21 4.57
N GLY A 22 -11.28 0.21 3.84
CA GLY A 22 -10.55 -0.50 2.79
C GLY A 22 -10.16 0.40 1.62
N THR A 23 -11.07 1.27 1.17
CA THR A 23 -10.75 2.26 0.12
C THR A 23 -9.66 3.23 0.58
N PHE A 24 -9.68 3.66 1.85
CA PHE A 24 -8.63 4.50 2.42
C PHE A 24 -7.27 3.79 2.42
N LEU A 25 -7.21 2.55 2.92
CA LEU A 25 -5.97 1.76 2.95
C LEU A 25 -5.43 1.49 1.54
N SER A 26 -6.32 1.20 0.58
CA SER A 26 -5.95 1.04 -0.83
C SER A 26 -5.38 2.34 -1.42
N GLY A 27 -5.94 3.48 -1.06
CA GLY A 27 -5.42 4.81 -1.43
C GLY A 27 -4.02 5.09 -0.90
N MET A 28 -3.62 4.48 0.23
CA MET A 28 -2.26 4.59 0.77
C MET A 28 -1.25 3.77 -0.04
N ILE A 29 -1.66 2.59 -0.50
CA ILE A 29 -0.75 1.61 -1.13
C ILE A 29 -0.62 1.86 -2.63
N MET A 30 -1.72 2.21 -3.31
CA MET A 30 -1.76 2.31 -4.78
C MET A 30 -0.70 3.26 -5.37
N PRO A 31 -0.47 4.47 -4.84
CA PRO A 31 0.60 5.35 -5.32
C PRO A 31 2.01 4.81 -5.07
N ASN A 32 2.17 3.92 -4.10
CA ASN A 32 3.44 3.34 -3.67
C ASN A 32 3.75 1.98 -4.31
N ILE A 33 2.86 1.44 -5.15
CA ILE A 33 3.09 0.18 -5.86
C ILE A 33 4.42 0.16 -6.64
N PRO A 34 4.84 1.23 -7.34
CA PRO A 34 6.14 1.24 -8.02
C PRO A 34 7.33 0.99 -7.08
N ALA A 35 7.29 1.54 -5.86
CA ALA A 35 8.34 1.34 -4.87
C ALA A 35 8.37 -0.11 -4.35
N LEU A 36 7.20 -0.72 -4.15
CA LEU A 36 7.08 -2.14 -3.77
C LEU A 36 7.62 -3.07 -4.87
N ILE A 37 7.32 -2.77 -6.14
CA ILE A 37 7.82 -3.53 -7.29
C ILE A 37 9.34 -3.38 -7.41
N ALA A 38 9.86 -2.15 -7.33
CA ALA A 38 11.30 -1.90 -7.40
C ALA A 38 12.05 -2.62 -6.28
N TRP A 39 11.51 -2.59 -5.06
CA TRP A 39 12.04 -3.36 -3.93
C TRP A 39 11.99 -4.88 -4.21
N GLY A 40 10.88 -5.41 -4.71
CA GLY A 40 10.75 -6.84 -5.02
C GLY A 40 11.74 -7.32 -6.09
N ILE A 41 11.98 -6.51 -7.13
CA ILE A 41 13.01 -6.79 -8.13
C ILE A 41 14.39 -6.73 -7.47
N PHE A 42 14.67 -5.69 -6.70
CA PHE A 42 15.97 -5.55 -6.02
C PHE A 42 16.28 -6.74 -5.12
N THR A 43 15.30 -7.23 -4.35
CA THR A 43 15.50 -8.41 -3.50
C THR A 43 15.72 -9.66 -4.34
N ALA A 44 14.96 -9.88 -5.41
CA ALA A 44 15.12 -11.04 -6.29
C ALA A 44 16.53 -11.14 -6.91
N PHE A 45 17.20 -10.01 -7.15
CA PHE A 45 18.56 -10.01 -7.68
C PHE A 45 19.61 -10.21 -6.58
N PHE A 46 19.57 -9.45 -5.49
CA PHE A 46 20.77 -9.26 -4.64
C PHE A 46 20.79 -10.03 -3.32
N ILE A 47 19.69 -10.65 -2.90
CA ILE A 47 19.68 -11.48 -1.68
C ILE A 47 20.48 -12.80 -1.88
N PRO A 48 20.86 -13.51 -0.81
CA PRO A 48 21.65 -14.75 -0.93
C PRO A 48 21.01 -15.84 -1.80
N VAL A 49 19.68 -15.88 -1.87
CA VAL A 49 18.89 -16.82 -2.67
C VAL A 49 18.44 -16.25 -4.03
N GLY A 50 18.93 -15.06 -4.39
CA GLY A 50 18.57 -14.34 -5.61
C GLY A 50 19.34 -14.80 -6.85
N TRP A 51 19.04 -14.17 -7.99
CA TRP A 51 19.68 -14.48 -9.27
C TRP A 51 21.15 -14.05 -9.34
N THR A 52 21.49 -12.90 -8.74
CA THR A 52 22.86 -12.34 -8.73
C THR A 52 23.25 -11.87 -7.31
N PRO A 53 23.47 -12.80 -6.37
CA PRO A 53 23.68 -12.46 -4.96
C PRO A 53 24.86 -11.50 -4.74
N ASN A 54 24.67 -10.50 -3.89
CA ASN A 54 25.73 -9.55 -3.53
C ASN A 54 25.62 -9.19 -2.03
N ALA A 55 26.65 -9.51 -1.25
CA ALA A 55 26.65 -9.33 0.20
C ALA A 55 26.44 -7.86 0.61
N ASP A 56 27.13 -6.93 -0.05
CA ASP A 56 27.05 -5.51 0.27
C ASP A 56 25.65 -4.94 -0.03
N LEU A 57 25.09 -5.25 -1.21
CA LEU A 57 23.76 -4.80 -1.61
C LEU A 57 22.64 -5.46 -0.80
N SER A 58 22.84 -6.71 -0.35
CA SER A 58 21.87 -7.43 0.47
C SER A 58 21.61 -6.73 1.81
N THR A 59 22.59 -6.00 2.36
CA THR A 59 22.45 -5.29 3.64
C THR A 59 21.40 -4.19 3.59
N ILE A 60 21.14 -3.59 2.42
CA ILE A 60 20.19 -2.49 2.24
C ILE A 60 18.74 -3.00 2.15
N VAL A 61 18.54 -4.28 1.80
CA VAL A 61 17.22 -4.90 1.68
C VAL A 61 16.43 -4.85 2.99
N GLY A 62 17.10 -5.15 4.11
CA GLY A 62 16.49 -5.18 5.45
C GLY A 62 15.95 -3.82 5.87
N PRO A 63 16.75 -2.74 5.85
CA PRO A 63 16.27 -1.38 6.12
C PRO A 63 15.18 -0.91 5.17
N MET A 64 15.18 -1.34 3.90
CA MET A 64 14.15 -0.93 2.94
C MET A 64 12.75 -1.43 3.33
N ILE A 65 12.61 -2.69 3.78
CA ILE A 65 11.31 -3.21 4.19
C ILE A 65 10.88 -2.72 5.59
N HIS A 66 11.82 -2.52 6.51
CA HIS A 66 11.48 -2.12 7.89
C HIS A 66 11.26 -0.61 8.07
N TYR A 67 11.87 0.22 7.21
CA TYR A 67 11.81 1.67 7.37
C TYR A 67 11.32 2.35 6.09
N LEU A 68 11.98 2.13 4.96
CA LEU A 68 11.71 2.91 3.74
C LEU A 68 10.27 2.72 3.22
N LEU A 69 9.83 1.46 3.04
CA LEU A 69 8.49 1.17 2.54
C LEU A 69 7.40 1.64 3.53
N PRO A 70 7.48 1.36 4.85
CA PRO A 70 6.53 1.88 5.82
C PRO A 70 6.45 3.40 5.84
N ILE A 71 7.59 4.11 5.75
CA ILE A 71 7.63 5.58 5.76
C ILE A 71 6.96 6.16 4.51
N LEU A 72 7.21 5.60 3.33
CA LEU A 72 6.56 6.03 2.08
C LEU A 72 5.02 5.89 2.14
N ILE A 73 4.57 4.75 2.66
CA ILE A 73 3.14 4.47 2.83
C ILE A 73 2.54 5.40 3.90
N ALA A 74 3.25 5.62 5.01
CA ALA A 74 2.83 6.53 6.07
C ALA A 74 2.72 7.98 5.60
N TYR A 75 3.70 8.47 4.82
CA TYR A 75 3.68 9.81 4.21
C TYR A 75 2.44 9.98 3.33
N THR A 76 2.13 8.99 2.50
CA THR A 76 0.95 9.02 1.61
C THR A 76 -0.35 9.02 2.40
N GLY A 77 -0.45 8.19 3.45
CA GLY A 77 -1.60 8.16 4.36
C GLY A 77 -1.81 9.47 5.10
N GLY A 78 -0.75 10.01 5.67
CA GLY A 78 -0.76 11.31 6.34
C GLY A 78 -1.15 12.46 5.40
N HIS A 79 -0.63 12.44 4.18
CA HIS A 79 -0.97 13.40 3.13
C HIS A 79 -2.45 13.37 2.75
N MET A 80 -3.09 12.19 2.72
CA MET A 80 -4.52 12.08 2.44
C MET A 80 -5.41 12.66 3.55
N VAL A 81 -4.93 12.75 4.79
CA VAL A 81 -5.72 13.27 5.93
C VAL A 81 -5.54 14.78 6.10
N TYR A 82 -4.30 15.27 6.15
CA TYR A 82 -4.00 16.70 6.43
C TYR A 82 -3.04 17.34 5.42
N GLY A 83 -2.93 16.79 4.21
CA GLY A 83 -2.00 17.28 3.19
C GLY A 83 -0.56 17.23 3.70
N LEU A 84 0.24 18.24 3.35
CA LEU A 84 1.65 18.29 3.72
C LEU A 84 1.90 18.21 5.24
N ARG A 85 0.98 18.72 6.07
CA ARG A 85 1.12 18.68 7.52
C ARG A 85 1.00 17.26 8.06
N GLY A 86 0.02 16.51 7.58
CA GLY A 86 -0.17 15.11 8.02
C GLY A 86 0.89 14.16 7.47
N ALA A 87 1.55 14.54 6.37
CA ALA A 87 2.57 13.71 5.76
C ALA A 87 3.92 13.73 6.50
N VAL A 88 4.19 14.78 7.30
CA VAL A 88 5.52 15.04 7.90
C VAL A 88 5.49 15.09 9.43
N VAL A 89 4.40 15.59 10.04
CA VAL A 89 4.26 15.79 11.51
C VAL A 89 3.57 14.60 12.14
#